data_AF-A0A6V8NSK9-F1
#
_entry.id   AF-A0A6V8NSK9-F1
#
_cell.length_a   1.000
_cell.length_b   1.000
_cell.length_c   1.000
_cell.angle_alpha   90.00
_cell.angle_beta   90.00
_cell.angle_gamma   90.00
#
_symmetry.space_group_name_H-M   'P 1'
#
loop_
_entity.id
_entity.type
_entity.pdbx_description
1 polymer ?
#
loop_
_entity_poly.entity_id
_entity_poly.type
_entity_poly.pdbx_seq_one_letter_code
_entity_poly.pdbx_strand_id
1 'polypeptide(L)'
;MKPAKLLAGKDGLGRKVRWVHVSDVPEPTRWLVGEEFILTNAVCISHEEALQEKFIYELESINAAGVAISCGGPFLKHVTEGMKRIANSFSLPLIELPWELRFVDIY
;
A
#
# COMPACT_ATOMS: atom_id res chain seq x y z
N MET A 1 -4.31 20.53 3.78
CA MET A 1 -3.86 19.24 3.23
C MET A 1 -4.59 18.13 3.98
N LYS A 2 -5.15 17.11 3.30
CA LYS A 2 -5.71 15.96 4.04
C LYS A 2 -4.54 15.20 4.70
N PRO A 3 -4.69 14.64 5.91
CA PRO A 3 -3.65 13.85 6.53
C PRO A 3 -3.57 12.45 5.88
N ALA A 4 -2.41 11.81 5.97
CA ALA A 4 -2.28 10.38 5.75
C ALA A 4 -3.20 9.62 6.74
N LYS A 5 -3.83 8.54 6.29
CA LYS A 5 -4.78 7.78 7.12
C LYS A 5 -4.43 6.30 7.10
N LEU A 6 -4.25 5.72 8.28
CA LEU A 6 -4.24 4.28 8.45
C LEU A 6 -5.66 3.74 8.26
N LEU A 7 -5.86 2.88 7.26
CA LEU A 7 -7.17 2.33 6.92
C LEU A 7 -7.34 0.88 7.38
N ALA A 8 -6.25 0.12 7.49
CA ALA A 8 -6.26 -1.28 7.92
C ALA A 8 -4.88 -1.70 8.46
N GLY A 9 -4.83 -2.86 9.10
CA GLY A 9 -3.59 -3.50 9.58
C GLY A 9 -2.98 -2.84 10.81
N LYS A 10 -3.82 -2.27 11.69
CA LYS A 10 -3.37 -1.56 12.90
C LYS A 10 -2.48 -2.42 13.81
N ASP A 11 -2.75 -3.70 13.91
CA ASP A 11 -1.98 -4.62 14.74
C ASP A 11 -0.57 -4.90 14.17
N GLY A 12 -0.33 -4.51 12.92
CA GLY A 12 0.97 -4.61 12.24
C GLY A 12 1.85 -3.37 12.35
N LEU A 13 1.46 -2.33 13.10
CA LEU A 13 2.26 -1.10 13.20
C LEU A 13 3.66 -1.31 13.82
N GLY A 14 3.89 -2.45 14.48
CA GLY A 14 5.20 -2.85 14.99
C GLY A 14 6.08 -3.60 13.97
N ARG A 15 5.63 -3.83 12.73
CA ARG A 15 6.43 -4.50 11.70
C ARG A 15 7.70 -3.67 11.42
N LYS A 16 8.83 -4.37 11.33
CA LYS A 16 10.12 -3.74 11.04
C LYS A 16 10.12 -3.23 9.60
N VAL A 17 10.42 -1.94 9.43
CA VAL A 17 10.68 -1.33 8.12
C VAL A 17 12.19 -1.33 7.89
N ARG A 18 12.68 -2.16 6.97
CA ARG A 18 14.09 -2.18 6.59
C ARG A 18 14.43 -1.03 5.66
N TRP A 19 13.54 -0.73 4.71
CA TRP A 19 13.67 0.39 3.78
C TRP A 19 12.32 0.72 3.13
N VAL A 20 12.25 1.87 2.45
CA VAL A 20 11.05 2.35 1.74
C VAL A 20 11.24 2.22 0.23
N HIS A 21 10.33 1.52 -0.45
CA HIS A 21 10.34 1.34 -1.90
C HIS A 21 9.23 2.14 -2.57
N VAL A 22 9.60 3.06 -3.46
CA VAL A 22 8.63 3.74 -4.34
C VAL A 22 8.48 2.92 -5.61
N SER A 23 7.26 2.49 -5.94
CA SER A 23 7.03 1.67 -7.13
C SER A 23 5.64 1.81 -7.72
N ASP A 24 5.59 1.82 -9.04
CA ASP A 24 4.39 1.81 -9.86
C ASP A 24 4.57 0.83 -11.04
N VAL A 25 5.30 -0.27 -10.81
CA VAL A 25 5.47 -1.35 -11.80
C VAL A 25 4.40 -2.42 -11.59
N PRO A 26 4.01 -3.20 -12.61
CA PRO A 26 2.90 -4.18 -12.52
C PRO A 26 3.08 -5.34 -11.53
N GLU A 27 4.30 -5.65 -11.10
CA GLU A 27 4.60 -6.75 -10.17
C GLU A 27 5.84 -6.42 -9.31
N PRO A 28 5.77 -5.43 -8.40
CA PRO A 28 6.96 -4.95 -7.67
C PRO A 28 7.56 -6.06 -6.81
N THR A 29 6.74 -7.00 -6.35
CA THR A 29 7.13 -8.11 -5.46
C THR A 29 8.22 -9.01 -6.02
N ARG A 30 8.43 -9.06 -7.35
CA ARG A 30 9.52 -9.84 -7.97
C ARG A 30 10.93 -9.38 -7.57
N TRP A 31 11.07 -8.15 -7.11
CA TRP A 31 12.37 -7.56 -6.73
C TRP A 31 12.47 -7.26 -5.23
N LEU A 32 11.45 -7.62 -4.45
CA LEU A 32 11.37 -7.35 -3.03
C LEU A 32 11.72 -8.60 -2.22
N VAL A 33 12.33 -8.40 -1.04
CA VAL A 33 12.83 -9.50 -0.22
C VAL A 33 12.35 -9.44 1.24
N GLY A 34 11.30 -8.66 1.50
CA GLY A 34 10.60 -8.54 2.77
C GLY A 34 11.05 -7.36 3.64
N GLU A 35 10.21 -7.00 4.61
CA GLU A 35 10.38 -5.84 5.50
C GLU A 35 10.38 -4.49 4.76
N GLU A 36 9.93 -4.43 3.50
CA GLU A 36 9.78 -3.18 2.77
C GLU A 36 8.49 -2.44 3.09
N PHE A 37 8.58 -1.12 3.20
CA PHE A 37 7.40 -0.27 3.17
C PHE A 37 7.21 0.31 1.77
N ILE A 38 6.06 0.04 1.14
CA ILE A 38 5.82 0.41 -0.25
C ILE A 38 5.09 1.75 -0.34
N LEU A 39 5.55 2.64 -1.22
CA LEU A 39 4.84 3.84 -1.65
C LEU A 39 4.47 3.70 -3.12
N THR A 40 3.20 3.91 -3.45
CA THR A 40 2.71 3.76 -4.83
C THR A 40 1.67 4.82 -5.18
N ASN A 41 1.68 5.28 -6.44
CA ASN A 41 0.63 6.13 -7.00
C ASN A 41 -0.53 5.32 -7.59
N ALA A 42 -0.54 4.00 -7.35
CA ALA A 42 -1.53 3.05 -7.83
C ALA A 42 -1.65 2.96 -9.35
N VAL A 43 -0.64 3.41 -10.11
CA VAL A 43 -0.72 3.47 -11.59
C VAL A 43 -0.98 2.10 -12.20
N CYS A 44 -0.36 1.06 -11.62
CA CYS A 44 -0.51 -0.32 -12.08
C CYS A 44 -1.51 -1.15 -11.26
N ILE A 45 -2.24 -0.55 -10.32
CA ILE A 45 -3.30 -1.27 -9.59
C ILE A 45 -4.55 -1.33 -10.47
N SER A 46 -5.06 -2.54 -10.70
CA SER A 46 -6.27 -2.75 -11.50
C SER A 46 -7.51 -2.10 -10.87
N HIS A 47 -8.50 -1.77 -11.68
CA HIS A 47 -9.83 -1.34 -11.21
C HIS A 47 -10.74 -2.51 -10.83
N GLU A 48 -10.36 -3.75 -11.17
CA GLU A 48 -11.10 -4.94 -10.77
C GLU A 48 -10.81 -5.28 -9.31
N GLU A 49 -11.87 -5.39 -8.50
CA GLU A 49 -11.78 -5.61 -7.05
C GLU A 49 -10.94 -6.84 -6.69
N ALA A 50 -11.14 -7.97 -7.39
CA ALA A 50 -10.38 -9.18 -7.15
C ALA A 50 -8.86 -9.00 -7.35
N LEU A 51 -8.45 -8.16 -8.31
CA LEU A 51 -7.05 -7.86 -8.58
C LEU A 51 -6.47 -6.85 -7.58
N GLN A 52 -7.28 -5.95 -7.02
CA GLN A 52 -6.87 -5.08 -5.93
C GLN A 52 -6.66 -5.86 -4.63
N GLU A 53 -7.54 -6.82 -4.34
CA GLU A 53 -7.35 -7.75 -3.21
C GLU A 53 -6.08 -8.58 -3.39
N LYS A 54 -5.84 -9.08 -4.61
CA LYS A 54 -4.62 -9.81 -4.97
C LYS A 54 -3.36 -8.98 -4.74
N PHE A 55 -3.37 -7.69 -5.09
CA PHE A 55 -2.23 -6.79 -4.84
C PHE A 55 -1.84 -6.75 -3.35
N ILE A 56 -2.83 -6.61 -2.44
CA ILE A 56 -2.56 -6.62 -0.99
C ILE A 56 -2.05 -7.98 -0.53
N TYR A 57 -2.64 -9.07 -1.03
CA TYR A 57 -2.18 -10.42 -0.73
C TYR A 57 -0.73 -10.66 -1.17
N GLU A 58 -0.35 -10.19 -2.35
CA GLU A 58 1.01 -10.34 -2.88
C GLU A 58 2.05 -9.62 -2.01
N LEU A 59 1.72 -8.43 -1.50
CA LEU A 59 2.57 -7.70 -0.55
C LEU A 59 2.77 -8.47 0.77
N GLU A 60 1.73 -9.09 1.31
CA GLU A 60 1.89 -9.94 2.48
C GLU A 60 2.71 -11.19 2.17
N SER A 61 2.56 -11.79 0.98
CA SER A 61 3.26 -13.03 0.64
C SER A 61 4.79 -12.90 0.62
N ILE A 62 5.30 -11.67 0.49
CA ILE A 62 6.73 -11.33 0.61
C ILE A 62 7.10 -10.76 1.99
N ASN A 63 6.19 -10.77 2.96
CA ASN A 63 6.35 -10.16 4.28
C ASN A 63 6.71 -8.66 4.21
N ALA A 64 5.98 -7.88 3.40
CA ALA A 64 6.11 -6.43 3.40
C ALA A 64 5.81 -5.85 4.80
N ALA A 65 6.46 -4.73 5.12
CA ALA A 65 6.21 -4.01 6.36
C ALA A 65 4.90 -3.19 6.31
N GLY A 66 4.45 -2.83 5.11
CA GLY A 66 3.23 -2.07 4.89
C GLY A 66 3.21 -1.41 3.52
N VAL A 67 2.11 -0.72 3.22
CA VAL A 67 1.94 0.03 1.98
C VAL A 67 1.18 1.34 2.23
N ALA A 68 1.63 2.40 1.56
CA ALA A 68 0.90 3.64 1.44
C ALA A 68 0.56 3.95 -0.03
N ILE A 69 -0.70 4.24 -0.28
CA ILE A 69 -1.25 4.40 -1.62
C ILE A 69 -1.73 5.84 -1.80
N SER A 70 -1.21 6.53 -2.81
CA SER A 70 -1.66 7.86 -3.20
C SER A 70 -3.03 7.79 -3.88
N CYS A 71 -4.06 8.34 -3.25
CA CYS A 71 -5.45 8.25 -3.67
C CYS A 71 -6.06 9.64 -3.93
N GLY A 72 -7.13 9.65 -4.72
CA GLY A 72 -7.86 10.85 -5.13
C GLY A 72 -7.45 11.39 -6.49
N GLY A 73 -6.35 10.88 -7.04
CA GLY A 73 -5.86 11.14 -8.38
C GLY A 73 -6.61 10.37 -9.48
N PRO A 74 -6.01 10.25 -10.68
CA PRO A 74 -6.64 9.57 -11.82
C PRO A 74 -6.60 8.03 -11.71
N PHE A 75 -5.66 7.45 -10.97
CA PHE A 75 -5.40 6.00 -10.96
C PHE A 75 -6.22 5.25 -9.90
N LEU A 76 -6.31 5.77 -8.67
CA LEU A 76 -7.16 5.20 -7.63
C LEU A 76 -7.84 6.31 -6.86
N LYS A 77 -9.17 6.25 -6.76
CA LYS A 77 -9.96 7.28 -6.07
C LYS A 77 -9.91 7.12 -4.55
N HIS A 78 -9.97 5.89 -4.07
CA HIS A 78 -9.90 5.52 -2.67
C HIS A 78 -9.49 4.06 -2.55
N VAL A 79 -8.91 3.69 -1.41
CA VAL A 79 -8.67 2.28 -1.07
C VAL A 79 -10.01 1.58 -0.84
N THR A 80 -10.24 0.45 -1.52
CA THR A 80 -11.50 -0.31 -1.47
C THR A 80 -11.65 -1.13 -0.19
N GLU A 81 -12.89 -1.52 0.14
CA GLU A 81 -13.15 -2.37 1.31
C GLU A 81 -12.51 -3.76 1.19
N GLY A 82 -12.45 -4.32 -0.02
CA GLY A 82 -11.71 -5.55 -0.29
C GLY A 82 -10.25 -5.46 0.14
N MET A 83 -9.54 -4.41 -0.29
CA MET A 83 -8.15 -4.16 0.10
C MET A 83 -7.99 -4.06 1.63
N LYS A 84 -8.88 -3.32 2.31
CA LYS A 84 -8.87 -3.15 3.77
C LYS A 84 -9.09 -4.48 4.49
N ARG A 85 -10.04 -5.29 4.02
CA ARG A 85 -10.35 -6.60 4.59
C ARG A 85 -9.14 -7.52 4.52
N ILE A 86 -8.51 -7.63 3.36
CA ILE A 86 -7.30 -8.44 3.17
C ILE A 86 -6.15 -7.92 4.05
N ALA A 87 -5.90 -6.61 4.04
CA ALA A 87 -4.85 -5.99 4.86
C ALA A 87 -5.04 -6.23 6.37
N ASN A 88 -6.26 -6.10 6.89
CA ASN A 88 -6.57 -6.43 8.29
C ASN A 88 -6.34 -7.92 8.59
N SER A 89 -6.73 -8.82 7.69
CA SER A 89 -6.57 -10.27 7.87
C SER A 89 -5.10 -10.67 8.09
N PHE A 90 -4.17 -9.89 7.54
CA PHE A 90 -2.73 -10.12 7.64
C PHE A 90 -2.02 -9.17 8.59
N SER A 91 -2.75 -8.27 9.26
CA SER A 91 -2.13 -7.17 10.01
C SER A 91 -1.07 -6.43 9.15
N LEU A 92 -1.37 -6.18 7.88
CA LEU A 92 -0.51 -5.42 6.97
C LEU A 92 -0.94 -3.95 7.00
N PRO A 93 -0.12 -3.02 7.52
CA PRO A 93 -0.46 -1.60 7.54
C PRO A 93 -0.77 -1.09 6.13
N LEU A 94 -2.00 -0.59 5.95
CA LEU A 94 -2.48 -0.01 4.70
C LEU A 94 -2.86 1.45 4.94
N ILE A 95 -2.10 2.34 4.33
CA ILE A 95 -2.22 3.79 4.50
C ILE A 95 -2.73 4.41 3.21
N GLU A 96 -3.71 5.30 3.33
CA GLU A 96 -4.13 6.17 2.23
C GLU A 96 -3.43 7.53 2.36
N LEU A 97 -2.78 7.95 1.28
CA LEU A 97 -2.14 9.25 1.14
C LEU A 97 -3.00 10.16 0.25
N PRO A 98 -3.06 11.47 0.53
CA PRO A 98 -3.64 12.43 -0.41
C PRO A 98 -2.82 12.49 -1.69
N TRP A 99 -3.50 12.60 -2.84
CA TRP A 99 -2.87 12.72 -4.15
C TRP A 99 -1.84 13.85 -4.26
N GLU A 100 -2.07 14.96 -3.57
CA GLU A 100 -1.20 16.15 -3.63
C GLU A 100 0.08 16.00 -2.77
N LEU A 101 0.18 14.96 -1.94
CA LEU A 101 1.36 14.70 -1.12
C LEU A 101 2.49 14.14 -1.98
N ARG A 102 3.63 14.85 -2.02
CA ARG A 102 4.83 14.35 -2.69
C ARG A 102 5.56 13.39 -1.75
N PHE A 103 5.98 12.24 -2.25
CA PHE A 103 6.70 11.26 -1.42
C PHE A 103 8.01 11.79 -0.83
N VAL A 104 8.64 12.78 -1.47
CA VAL A 104 9.84 13.46 -0.95
C VAL A 104 9.59 14.26 0.34
N ASP A 105 8.32 14.54 0.67
CA ASP A 105 7.92 15.26 1.87
C ASP A 105 7.56 14.31 3.05
N ILE A 106 7.78 12.99 2.89
CA ILE A 106 7.53 11.97 3.93
C ILE A 106 8.83 11.72 4.71
N TYR A 107 8.81 11.92 6.04
CA TYR A 107 9.94 11.75 6.96
C TYR A 107 9.53 11.03 8.25
#